data_AF-A0A7Z6TB72-F1
#
_entry.id   AF-A0A7Z6TB72-F1
#
_cell.length_a   1.000
_cell.length_b   1.000
_cell.length_c   1.000
_cell.angle_alpha   90.00
_cell.angle_beta   90.00
_cell.angle_gamma   90.00
#
_symmetry.space_group_name_H-M   'P 1'
#
loop_
_entity.id
_entity.type
_entity.pdbx_description
1 polymer ?
#
loop_
_entity_poly.entity_id
_entity_poly.type
_entity_poly.pdbx_seq_one_letter_code
_entity_poly.pdbx_strand_id
1 'polypeptide(L)'
;MDLNALLTVFRCMMNFASTALSSSGSEGVADYTEFKIKFLTIYQVLASLEVLRSDSEYSLTSRSDRALQGILDAPAARAVMDRSARPFRNTLMHYNLDRRLDLSKVDLDSPVFNLASVYYPDCRDFGDLVDMIERVLVETSTAIDDWAES
;
A
#
# COMPACT_ATOMS: atom_id res chain seq x y z
N MET A 1 24.64 8.25 4.74
CA MET A 1 24.23 9.23 3.72
C MET A 1 23.18 8.64 2.79
N ASP A 2 23.20 7.33 2.52
CA ASP A 2 22.24 6.64 1.63
C ASP A 2 20.81 6.51 2.19
N LEU A 3 20.67 6.19 3.48
CA LEU A 3 19.37 5.97 4.14
C LEU A 3 18.41 7.17 4.05
N ASN A 4 18.93 8.37 4.29
CA ASN A 4 18.12 9.59 4.28
C ASN A 4 17.67 9.95 2.86
N ALA A 5 18.49 9.66 1.85
CA ALA A 5 18.12 9.84 0.45
C ALA A 5 17.01 8.86 0.06
N LEU A 6 17.10 7.60 0.49
CA LEU A 6 16.07 6.58 0.23
C LEU A 6 14.73 6.93 0.90
N LEU A 7 14.76 7.35 2.17
CA LEU A 7 13.55 7.78 2.88
C LEU A 7 12.95 9.06 2.27
N THR A 8 13.79 9.95 1.72
CA THR A 8 13.31 11.11 0.95
C THR A 8 12.61 10.69 -0.33
N VAL A 9 13.13 9.70 -1.06
CA VAL A 9 12.47 9.14 -2.25
C VAL A 9 11.13 8.52 -1.88
N PHE A 10 11.05 7.75 -0.80
CA PHE A 10 9.79 7.17 -0.32
C PHE A 10 8.79 8.26 0.07
N ARG A 11 9.24 9.28 0.80
CA ARG A 11 8.44 10.46 1.14
C ARG A 11 7.87 11.12 -0.12
N CYS A 12 8.69 11.33 -1.15
CA CYS A 12 8.24 11.90 -2.42
C CYS A 12 7.20 11.02 -3.12
N MET A 13 7.40 9.70 -3.15
CA MET A 13 6.45 8.75 -3.75
C MET A 13 5.10 8.78 -3.02
N MET A 14 5.13 8.77 -1.69
CA MET A 14 3.94 8.83 -0.84
C MET A 14 3.19 10.15 -1.01
N ASN A 15 3.89 11.28 -0.96
CA ASN A 15 3.30 12.60 -1.16
C ASN A 15 2.73 12.79 -2.57
N PHE A 16 3.40 12.25 -3.59
CA PHE A 16 2.86 12.26 -4.94
C PHE A 16 1.56 11.44 -5.01
N ALA A 17 1.56 10.22 -4.47
CA ALA A 17 0.38 9.36 -4.48
C ALA A 17 -0.79 9.93 -3.66
N SER A 18 -0.52 10.64 -2.55
CA SER A 18 -1.55 11.27 -1.72
C SER A 18 -2.13 12.54 -2.34
N THR A 19 -1.28 13.36 -2.96
CA THR A 19 -1.62 14.76 -3.30
C THR A 19 -1.92 14.93 -4.79
N ALA A 20 -1.16 14.27 -5.66
CA ALA A 20 -1.31 14.44 -7.11
C ALA A 20 -2.42 13.56 -7.70
N LEU A 21 -2.75 12.44 -7.05
CA LEU A 21 -3.83 11.54 -7.44
C LEU A 21 -5.07 11.88 -6.61
N SER A 22 -5.72 12.99 -6.96
CA SER A 22 -7.00 13.36 -6.36
C SER A 22 -8.08 12.42 -6.88
N SER A 23 -8.80 11.75 -5.98
CA SER A 23 -9.95 10.90 -6.29
C SER A 23 -11.14 11.76 -6.78
N SER A 24 -10.97 12.45 -7.91
CA SER A 24 -12.01 13.25 -8.56
C SER A 24 -12.48 12.54 -9.82
N GLY A 25 -12.93 11.29 -9.66
CA GLY A 25 -13.79 10.65 -10.64
C GLY A 25 -15.20 11.20 -10.51
N SER A 26 -15.77 11.70 -11.60
CA SER A 26 -17.21 11.95 -11.70
C SER A 26 -17.95 10.65 -11.32
N GLU A 27 -18.83 10.72 -10.32
CA GLU A 27 -19.70 9.62 -9.82
C GLU A 27 -19.15 8.71 -8.71
N GLY A 28 -18.11 9.12 -7.95
CA GLY A 28 -17.77 8.44 -6.69
C GLY A 28 -17.20 7.01 -6.84
N VAL A 29 -16.92 6.59 -8.06
CA VAL A 29 -16.16 5.38 -8.38
C VAL A 29 -14.68 5.80 -8.47
N ALA A 30 -13.84 5.27 -7.58
CA ALA A 30 -12.40 5.50 -7.64
C ALA A 30 -11.85 5.02 -8.99
N ASP A 31 -11.05 5.85 -9.66
CA ASP A 31 -10.43 5.47 -10.93
C ASP A 31 -9.51 4.25 -10.70
N TYR A 32 -9.69 3.21 -11.51
CA TYR A 32 -8.95 1.96 -11.38
C TYR A 32 -7.43 2.15 -11.52
N THR A 33 -7.00 3.06 -12.38
CA THR A 33 -5.60 3.39 -12.60
C THR A 33 -5.03 4.13 -11.39
N GLU A 34 -5.76 5.12 -10.87
CA GLU A 34 -5.36 5.85 -9.66
C GLU A 34 -5.23 4.90 -8.45
N PHE A 35 -6.25 4.07 -8.22
CA PHE A 35 -6.22 3.06 -7.16
C PHE A 35 -5.01 2.14 -7.32
N LYS A 36 -4.77 1.62 -8.53
CA LYS A 36 -3.63 0.75 -8.81
C LYS A 36 -2.31 1.45 -8.51
N ILE A 37 -2.14 2.72 -8.91
CA ILE A 37 -0.92 3.48 -8.61
C ILE A 37 -0.75 3.65 -7.09
N LYS A 38 -1.81 4.05 -6.38
CA LYS A 38 -1.78 4.22 -4.91
C LYS A 38 -1.41 2.90 -4.21
N PHE A 39 -2.12 1.82 -4.52
CA PHE A 39 -1.89 0.49 -3.94
C PHE A 39 -0.44 0.02 -4.17
N LEU A 40 0.04 0.09 -5.41
CA LEU A 40 1.38 -0.41 -5.74
C LEU A 40 2.48 0.45 -5.13
N THR A 41 2.25 1.77 -5.04
CA THR A 41 3.17 2.70 -4.39
C THR A 41 3.31 2.37 -2.90
N ILE A 42 2.19 2.28 -2.17
CA ILE A 42 2.26 1.97 -0.73
C ILE A 42 2.84 0.58 -0.48
N TYR A 43 2.45 -0.43 -1.27
CA TYR A 43 3.01 -1.78 -1.14
C TYR A 43 4.53 -1.76 -1.34
N GLN A 44 5.02 -1.06 -2.36
CA GLN A 44 6.46 -0.97 -2.62
C GLN A 44 7.20 -0.24 -1.50
N VAL A 45 6.65 0.86 -0.98
CA VAL A 45 7.24 1.60 0.14
C VAL A 45 7.31 0.71 1.38
N LEU A 46 6.21 0.07 1.79
CA LEU A 46 6.18 -0.82 2.95
C LEU A 46 7.15 -1.99 2.81
N ALA A 47 7.18 -2.65 1.65
CA ALA A 47 8.14 -3.72 1.37
C ALA A 47 9.59 -3.24 1.47
N SER A 48 9.88 -2.02 1.01
CA SER A 48 11.22 -1.46 1.07
C SER A 48 11.61 -1.07 2.50
N LEU A 49 10.66 -0.59 3.31
CA LEU A 49 10.87 -0.34 4.73
C LEU A 49 11.11 -1.63 5.52
N GLU A 50 10.40 -2.72 5.20
CA GLU A 50 10.62 -4.04 5.80
C GLU A 50 12.05 -4.54 5.51
N VAL A 51 12.48 -4.46 4.24
CA VAL A 51 13.85 -4.82 3.84
C VAL A 51 14.87 -3.98 4.61
N LEU A 52 14.70 -2.66 4.60
CA LEU A 52 15.58 -1.71 5.26
C LEU A 52 15.74 -1.98 6.76
N ARG A 53 14.65 -2.39 7.41
CA ARG A 53 14.64 -2.73 8.83
C ARG A 53 15.31 -4.07 9.12
N SER A 54 15.19 -5.02 8.20
CA SER A 54 15.77 -6.36 8.32
C SER A 54 17.24 -6.45 7.90
N ASP A 55 17.79 -5.39 7.30
CA ASP A 55 19.14 -5.36 6.77
C ASP A 55 20.18 -5.25 7.91
N SER A 56 20.92 -6.34 8.13
CA SER A 56 21.96 -6.39 9.16
C SER A 56 23.24 -5.64 8.79
N GLU A 57 23.46 -5.33 7.50
CA GLU A 57 24.64 -4.61 7.05
C GLU A 57 24.56 -3.11 7.38
N TYR A 58 23.34 -2.58 7.52
CA TYR A 58 23.07 -1.17 7.81
C TYR A 58 22.23 -1.01 9.07
N SER A 59 22.89 -0.95 10.22
CA SER A 59 22.20 -0.74 11.50
C SER A 59 21.47 0.61 11.56
N LEU A 60 20.15 0.56 11.69
CA LEU A 60 19.32 1.74 11.94
C LEU A 60 19.57 2.33 13.33
N THR A 61 19.40 3.65 13.46
CA THR A 61 19.31 4.27 14.79
C THR A 61 18.07 3.76 15.52
N SER A 62 18.08 3.73 16.85
CA SER A 62 16.89 3.33 17.64
C SER A 62 15.66 4.18 17.35
N ARG A 63 15.87 5.44 16.93
CA ARG A 63 14.81 6.34 16.49
C ARG A 63 14.21 5.89 15.16
N SER A 64 15.04 5.64 14.15
CA SER A 64 14.60 5.17 12.84
C SER A 64 13.92 3.80 12.95
N ASP A 65 14.48 2.87 13.73
CA ASP A 65 13.87 1.55 13.93
C ASP A 65 12.48 1.66 14.58
N ARG A 66 12.30 2.53 15.59
CA ARG A 66 10.99 2.75 16.21
C ARG A 66 9.97 3.35 15.23
N ALA A 67 10.39 4.29 14.39
CA ALA A 67 9.53 4.88 13.37
C ALA A 67 9.10 3.82 12.35
N LEU A 68 10.04 3.02 11.83
CA LEU A 68 9.73 1.94 10.89
C LEU A 68 8.86 0.85 11.52
N GLN A 69 9.13 0.47 12.76
CA GLN A 69 8.28 -0.45 13.52
C GLN A 69 6.83 0.09 13.60
N GLY A 70 6.65 1.37 13.95
CA GLY A 70 5.31 1.97 14.03
C GLY A 70 4.54 1.90 12.71
N ILE A 71 5.21 2.17 11.59
CA ILE A 71 4.62 2.06 10.24
C ILE A 71 4.26 0.61 9.91
N LEU A 72 5.22 -0.30 10.06
CA LEU A 72 5.06 -1.71 9.63
C LEU A 72 4.12 -2.51 10.54
N ASP A 73 3.96 -2.10 11.81
CA ASP A 73 3.06 -2.74 12.76
C ASP A 73 1.62 -2.20 12.70
N ALA A 74 1.38 -1.11 11.96
CA ALA A 74 0.04 -0.57 11.77
C ALA A 74 -0.88 -1.64 11.16
N PRO A 75 -2.09 -1.89 11.71
CA PRO A 75 -2.97 -2.95 11.24
C PRO A 75 -3.25 -2.91 9.73
N ALA A 76 -3.44 -1.70 9.18
CA ALA A 76 -3.73 -1.53 7.77
C ALA A 76 -2.48 -1.76 6.88
N ALA A 77 -1.28 -1.39 7.35
CA ALA A 77 -0.03 -1.72 6.66
C ALA A 77 0.20 -3.24 6.62
N ARG A 78 -0.10 -3.95 7.72
CA ARG A 78 -0.06 -5.42 7.77
C ARG A 78 -1.06 -6.07 6.83
N ALA A 79 -2.27 -5.52 6.71
CA ALA A 79 -3.26 -6.00 5.76
C ALA A 79 -2.76 -5.88 4.31
N VAL A 80 -2.22 -4.72 3.93
CA VAL A 80 -1.63 -4.49 2.59
C VAL A 80 -0.47 -5.45 2.30
N MET A 81 0.35 -5.76 3.31
CA MET A 81 1.53 -6.62 3.20
C MET A 81 1.24 -8.11 3.44
N ASP A 82 -0.02 -8.51 3.64
CA ASP A 82 -0.34 -9.91 3.88
C ASP A 82 0.07 -10.77 2.68
N ARG A 83 0.85 -11.82 2.97
CA ARG A 83 1.30 -12.79 1.97
C ARG A 83 0.13 -13.52 1.31
N SER A 84 -0.99 -13.69 2.02
CA SER A 84 -2.21 -14.27 1.48
C SER A 84 -2.82 -13.39 0.37
N ALA A 85 -2.65 -12.07 0.45
CA ALA A 85 -3.11 -11.08 -0.51
C ALA A 85 -2.09 -10.81 -1.65
N ARG A 86 -0.91 -11.43 -1.64
CA ARG A 86 0.10 -11.28 -2.70
C ARG A 86 -0.44 -11.52 -4.13
N PRO A 87 -1.36 -12.48 -4.39
CA PRO A 87 -1.94 -12.65 -5.71
C PRO A 87 -2.76 -11.45 -6.20
N PHE A 88 -3.38 -10.68 -5.28
CA PHE A 88 -4.05 -9.42 -5.61
C PHE A 88 -3.07 -8.42 -6.22
N ARG A 89 -1.92 -8.18 -5.54
CA ARG A 89 -0.84 -7.33 -6.04
C ARG A 89 -0.34 -7.80 -7.42
N ASN A 90 -0.21 -9.11 -7.62
CA ASN A 90 0.20 -9.66 -8.90
C ASN A 90 -0.84 -9.43 -10.00
N THR A 91 -2.13 -9.53 -9.67
CA THR A 91 -3.23 -9.23 -10.59
C THR A 91 -3.18 -7.77 -11.01
N LEU A 92 -3.00 -6.85 -10.05
CA LEU A 92 -2.84 -5.43 -10.35
C LEU A 92 -1.61 -5.17 -11.23
N MET A 93 -0.47 -5.81 -10.97
CA MET A 93 0.76 -5.58 -11.74
C MET A 93 0.75 -6.19 -13.14
N HIS A 94 0.28 -7.43 -13.27
CA HIS A 94 0.49 -8.25 -14.46
C HIS A 94 -0.80 -8.57 -15.23
N TYR A 95 -1.96 -8.06 -14.77
CA TYR A 95 -3.28 -8.32 -15.36
C TYR A 95 -3.63 -9.82 -15.50
N ASN A 96 -3.00 -10.66 -14.68
CA ASN A 96 -3.26 -12.09 -14.65
C ASN A 96 -3.95 -12.45 -13.33
N LEU A 97 -5.16 -12.98 -13.43
CA LEU A 97 -5.82 -13.60 -12.28
C LEU A 97 -4.99 -14.80 -11.81
N ASP A 98 -4.93 -15.01 -10.49
CA ASP A 98 -4.32 -16.21 -9.94
C ASP A 98 -5.09 -17.44 -10.46
N ARG A 99 -4.37 -18.43 -10.98
CA ARG A 99 -4.96 -19.67 -11.50
C ARG A 99 -5.68 -20.49 -10.44
N ARG A 100 -5.42 -20.22 -9.16
CA ARG A 100 -6.04 -20.87 -8.00
C ARG A 100 -7.30 -20.15 -7.53
N LEU A 101 -7.62 -19.00 -8.13
CA LEU A 101 -8.80 -18.23 -7.79
C LEU A 101 -10.06 -18.97 -8.19
N ASP A 102 -11.01 -19.04 -7.27
CA ASP A 102 -12.36 -19.51 -7.56
C ASP A 102 -13.07 -18.48 -8.45
N LEU A 103 -13.18 -18.79 -9.74
CA LEU A 103 -13.77 -17.91 -10.74
C LEU A 103 -15.25 -17.59 -10.45
N SER A 104 -15.95 -18.38 -9.62
CA SER A 104 -17.32 -18.05 -9.21
C SER A 104 -17.42 -16.81 -8.32
N LYS A 105 -16.29 -16.38 -7.74
CA LYS A 105 -16.17 -15.17 -6.91
C LYS A 105 -15.74 -13.94 -7.68
N VAL A 106 -15.41 -14.11 -8.97
CA VAL A 106 -14.96 -13.04 -9.86
C VAL A 106 -16.17 -12.48 -10.59
N ASP A 107 -16.37 -11.18 -10.46
CA ASP A 107 -17.40 -10.47 -11.20
C ASP A 107 -16.76 -9.45 -12.13
N LEU A 108 -16.83 -9.68 -13.44
CA LEU A 108 -16.18 -8.83 -14.43
C LEU A 108 -16.79 -7.43 -14.55
N ASP A 109 -18.04 -7.28 -14.10
CA ASP A 109 -18.76 -6.00 -14.13
C ASP A 109 -18.50 -5.18 -12.85
N SER A 110 -17.88 -5.79 -11.83
CA SER A 110 -17.51 -5.14 -10.58
C SER A 110 -16.12 -4.48 -10.62
N PRO A 111 -15.90 -3.37 -9.88
CA PRO A 111 -14.58 -2.78 -9.71
C PRO A 111 -13.55 -3.80 -9.21
N VAL A 112 -12.38 -3.82 -9.87
CA VAL A 112 -11.28 -4.78 -9.59
C VAL A 112 -11.78 -6.22 -9.56
N PHE A 113 -12.77 -6.55 -10.38
CA PHE A 113 -13.38 -7.86 -10.49
C PHE A 113 -13.94 -8.45 -9.18
N ASN A 114 -14.36 -7.59 -8.24
CA ASN A 114 -14.74 -7.94 -6.86
C ASN A 114 -13.61 -8.63 -6.04
N LEU A 115 -12.34 -8.50 -6.46
CA LEU A 115 -11.23 -9.16 -5.78
C LEU A 115 -10.94 -8.59 -4.39
N ALA A 116 -11.43 -7.38 -4.07
CA ALA A 116 -11.28 -6.77 -2.75
C ALA A 116 -11.79 -7.70 -1.64
N SER A 117 -13.04 -8.17 -1.75
CA SER A 117 -13.66 -9.06 -0.75
C SER A 117 -13.04 -10.46 -0.72
N VAL A 118 -12.34 -10.86 -1.79
CA VAL A 118 -11.66 -12.17 -1.86
C VAL A 118 -10.34 -12.17 -1.11
N TYR A 119 -9.55 -11.11 -1.24
CA TYR A 119 -8.22 -11.03 -0.64
C TYR A 119 -8.17 -10.23 0.67
N TYR A 120 -9.17 -9.39 0.93
CA TYR A 120 -9.31 -8.58 2.14
C TYR A 120 -10.68 -8.84 2.77
N PRO A 121 -10.83 -9.88 3.60
CA PRO A 121 -12.13 -10.28 4.15
C PRO A 121 -12.81 -9.21 5.02
N ASP A 122 -12.02 -8.29 5.57
CA ASP A 122 -12.52 -7.15 6.35
C ASP A 122 -13.11 -6.03 5.47
N CYS A 123 -12.90 -6.08 4.15
CA CYS A 123 -13.49 -5.18 3.17
C CYS A 123 -14.76 -5.82 2.57
N ARG A 124 -15.90 -5.16 2.73
CA ARG A 124 -17.18 -5.62 2.18
C ARG A 124 -17.26 -5.35 0.68
N ASP A 125 -16.64 -4.27 0.23
CA ASP A 125 -16.62 -3.84 -1.16
C ASP A 125 -15.28 -3.16 -1.53
N PHE A 126 -15.21 -2.67 -2.76
CA PHE A 126 -14.04 -1.94 -3.26
C PHE A 126 -13.83 -0.59 -2.55
N GLY A 127 -14.90 0.06 -2.07
CA GLY A 127 -14.81 1.31 -1.33
C GLY A 127 -14.10 1.13 0.01
N ASP A 128 -14.45 0.07 0.77
CA ASP A 128 -13.75 -0.28 2.01
C ASP A 128 -12.24 -0.49 1.77
N LEU A 129 -11.86 -1.08 0.62
CA LEU A 129 -10.46 -1.25 0.24
C LEU A 129 -9.78 0.08 -0.11
N VAL A 130 -10.45 0.95 -0.87
CA VAL A 130 -9.94 2.30 -1.17
C VAL A 130 -9.68 3.07 0.12
N ASP A 131 -10.63 3.08 1.06
CA ASP A 131 -10.52 3.75 2.35
C ASP A 131 -9.35 3.21 3.18
N MET A 132 -9.15 1.88 3.16
CA MET A 132 -8.00 1.26 3.81
C MET A 132 -6.68 1.73 3.18
N ILE A 133 -6.58 1.77 1.86
CA ILE A 133 -5.37 2.23 1.17
C ILE A 133 -5.08 3.69 1.46
N GLU A 134 -6.09 4.58 1.38
CA GLU A 134 -5.92 6.00 1.72
C GLU A 134 -5.44 6.18 3.15
N ARG A 135 -5.99 5.41 4.10
CA ARG A 135 -5.56 5.45 5.50
C ARG A 135 -4.09 5.07 5.66
N VAL A 136 -3.66 3.94 5.09
CA VAL A 136 -2.24 3.52 5.17
C VAL A 136 -1.33 4.56 4.53
N LEU A 137 -1.79 5.16 3.43
CA LEU A 137 -1.02 6.14 2.67
C LEU A 137 -0.78 7.41 3.50
N VAL A 138 -1.83 7.94 4.13
CA VAL A 138 -1.75 9.09 5.05
C VAL A 138 -0.92 8.75 6.28
N GLU A 139 -1.20 7.65 6.98
CA GLU A 139 -0.49 7.26 8.20
C GLU A 139 1.01 7.06 7.95
N THR A 140 1.36 6.39 6.85
CA THR A 140 2.76 6.16 6.46
C THR A 140 3.45 7.47 6.09
N SER A 141 2.76 8.34 5.34
CA SER A 141 3.31 9.65 4.97
C SER A 141 3.60 10.49 6.22
N THR A 142 2.63 10.64 7.11
CA THR A 142 2.77 11.39 8.36
C THR A 142 3.91 10.85 9.21
N ALA A 143 4.01 9.52 9.36
CA ALA A 143 5.08 8.92 10.15
C ALA A 143 6.49 9.17 9.54
N ILE A 144 6.60 9.19 8.21
CA ILE A 144 7.85 9.54 7.52
C ILE A 144 8.16 11.03 7.65
N ASP A 145 7.15 11.89 7.55
CA ASP A 145 7.27 13.35 7.73
C ASP A 145 7.74 13.69 9.15
N ASP A 146 7.08 13.15 10.18
CA ASP A 146 7.44 13.33 11.59
C ASP A 146 8.89 12.86 11.88
N TRP A 147 9.27 11.72 11.28
CA TRP A 147 10.64 11.24 11.37
C TRP A 147 11.64 12.18 10.69
N ALA A 148 11.29 12.82 9.59
CA ALA A 148 12.19 13.71 8.85
C ALA A 148 12.36 15.09 9.52
N GLU A 149 11.36 15.55 10.27
CA GLU A 149 11.34 16.88 10.91
C GLU A 149 11.91 16.90 12.34
N SER A 150 11.98 15.73 12.99
CA SER A 150 12.55 15.60 14.35
C SER A 150 14.08 15.61 14.37
#